data_AF-A0A2D8NP51-F1
#
_entry.id   AF-A0A2D8NP51-F1
#
_cell.length_a   1.000
_cell.length_b   1.000
_cell.length_c   1.000
_cell.angle_alpha   90.00
_cell.angle_beta   90.00
_cell.angle_gamma   90.00
#
_symmetry.space_group_name_H-M   'P 1'
#
loop_
_entity.id
_entity.type
_entity.pdbx_description
1 polymer ?
#
loop_
_entity_poly.entity_id
_entity_poly.type
_entity_poly.pdbx_seq_one_letter_code
_entity_poly.pdbx_strand_id
1 'polypeptide(L)'
;MREPRVRRSRGAAESLGAVVLGFESIIVFLGGLVVFGLRALPGSIPPWWGIVGGTIVALAMVVTAGLLRYRAGIVLGWALQVVVVLGGFLVPALVLVGLVFGAMWAYATIKGAALDRRNASRAADAHPTNGD
;
A
#
# COMPACT_ATOMS: atom_id res chain seq x y z
N MET A 1 -24.55 -0.37 29.06
CA MET A 1 -23.07 -0.39 28.90
C MET A 1 -22.78 -0.74 27.45
N ARG A 2 -22.01 0.07 26.70
CA ARG A 2 -21.64 -0.26 25.31
C ARG A 2 -20.50 -1.26 25.37
N GLU A 3 -20.71 -2.48 24.87
CA GLU A 3 -19.62 -3.47 24.75
C GLU A 3 -18.44 -2.84 23.97
N PRO A 4 -17.21 -2.90 24.50
CA PRO A 4 -16.04 -2.49 23.74
C PRO A 4 -15.98 -3.37 22.49
N ARG A 5 -16.22 -2.79 21.31
CA ARG A 5 -16.03 -3.51 20.04
C ARG A 5 -14.60 -4.02 20.03
N VAL A 6 -14.44 -5.33 20.17
CA VAL A 6 -13.15 -6.02 20.06
C VAL A 6 -12.57 -5.62 18.70
N ARG A 7 -11.50 -4.82 18.70
CA ARG A 7 -10.81 -4.44 17.48
C ARG A 7 -10.32 -5.75 16.86
N ARG A 8 -10.90 -6.12 15.71
CA ARG A 8 -10.44 -7.28 14.93
C ARG A 8 -8.94 -7.10 14.71
N SER A 9 -8.13 -8.06 15.16
CA SER A 9 -6.69 -8.01 14.96
C SER A 9 -6.44 -8.01 13.45
N ARG A 10 -5.74 -6.97 12.95
CA ARG A 10 -5.41 -6.86 11.52
C ARG A 10 -4.61 -8.10 11.11
N GLY A 11 -5.00 -8.72 9.99
CA GLY A 11 -4.25 -9.85 9.44
C GLY A 11 -2.80 -9.46 9.15
N ALA A 12 -1.88 -10.42 9.19
CA ALA A 12 -0.46 -10.15 8.93
C ALA A 12 -0.26 -9.53 7.53
N ALA A 13 -1.10 -9.94 6.57
CA ALA A 13 -1.18 -9.39 5.23
C ALA A 13 -1.57 -7.91 5.20
N GLU A 14 -2.59 -7.54 5.98
CA GLU A 14 -3.11 -6.17 6.06
C GLU A 14 -2.07 -5.24 6.69
N SER A 15 -1.40 -5.68 7.76
CA SER A 15 -0.36 -4.89 8.42
C SER A 15 0.84 -4.67 7.49
N LEU A 16 1.34 -5.74 6.85
CA LEU A 16 2.48 -5.63 5.93
C LEU A 16 2.16 -4.76 4.72
N GLY A 17 0.98 -4.93 4.10
CA GLY A 17 0.54 -4.10 2.98
C GLY A 17 0.35 -2.63 3.35
N ALA A 18 -0.18 -2.34 4.55
CA ALA A 18 -0.33 -0.97 5.03
C ALA A 18 1.03 -0.29 5.28
N VAL A 19 2.01 -1.02 5.82
CA VAL A 19 3.38 -0.51 6.02
C VAL A 19 4.04 -0.23 4.67
N VAL A 20 3.93 -1.14 3.69
CA VAL A 20 4.46 -0.98 2.33
C VAL A 20 3.90 0.28 1.68
N LEU A 21 2.57 0.43 1.61
CA LEU A 21 1.93 1.62 1.04
C LEU A 21 2.27 2.91 1.80
N GLY A 22 2.40 2.83 3.13
CA GLY A 22 2.78 3.97 3.97
C GLY A 22 4.15 4.52 3.61
N PHE A 23 5.18 3.66 3.56
CA PHE A 23 6.52 4.07 3.17
C PHE A 23 6.61 4.51 1.70
N GLU A 24 5.93 3.79 0.81
CA GLU A 24 5.89 4.14 -0.62
C GLU A 24 5.26 5.51 -0.85
N SER A 25 4.22 5.87 -0.09
CA SER A 25 3.58 7.19 -0.19
C SER A 25 4.56 8.34 0.06
N ILE A 26 5.47 8.18 1.02
CA ILE A 26 6.51 9.16 1.32
C ILE A 26 7.49 9.24 0.15
N ILE A 27 7.92 8.10 -0.39
CA ILE A 27 8.86 8.05 -1.50
C ILE A 27 8.26 8.70 -2.76
N VAL A 28 6.97 8.48 -3.02
CA VAL A 28 6.28 9.05 -4.18
C VAL A 28 6.07 10.55 -4.04
N PHE A 29 5.77 11.03 -2.83
CA PHE A 29 5.74 12.47 -2.55
C PHE A 29 7.11 13.11 -2.81
N LEU A 30 8.20 12.50 -2.31
CA LEU A 30 9.56 12.93 -2.59
C LEU A 30 9.89 12.85 -4.09
N GLY A 31 9.43 11.81 -4.79
CA GLY A 31 9.53 11.68 -6.24
C GLY A 31 8.88 12.84 -6.97
N GLY A 32 7.70 13.29 -6.51
CA GLY A 32 7.05 14.50 -7.03
C GLY A 32 7.88 15.78 -6.82
N LEU A 33 8.55 15.92 -5.66
CA LEU A 33 9.49 17.02 -5.42
C LEU A 33 10.71 16.94 -6.33
N VAL A 34 11.23 15.74 -6.62
CA VAL A 34 12.32 15.55 -7.58
C VAL A 34 11.88 15.93 -8.99
N VAL A 35 10.68 15.51 -9.43
CA VAL A 35 10.11 15.92 -10.73
C VAL A 35 10.01 17.43 -10.83
N PHE A 36 9.54 18.10 -9.78
CA PHE A 36 9.47 19.55 -9.70
C PHE A 36 10.85 20.21 -9.76
N GLY A 37 11.79 19.75 -8.93
CA GLY A 37 13.14 20.31 -8.83
C GLY A 37 13.95 20.15 -10.11
N LEU A 38 13.80 19.02 -10.79
CA LEU A 38 14.45 18.75 -12.07
C LEU A 38 13.71 19.34 -13.27
N ARG A 39 12.50 19.90 -13.07
CA ARG A 39 11.60 20.32 -14.15
C ARG A 39 11.43 19.22 -15.20
N ALA A 40 11.25 17.98 -14.75
CA ALA A 40 11.20 16.79 -15.61
C ALA A 40 9.89 16.69 -16.45
N LEU A 41 8.97 17.64 -16.28
CA LEU A 41 7.73 17.74 -17.04
C LEU A 41 7.97 18.48 -18.38
N PRO A 42 7.19 18.17 -19.43
CA PRO A 42 7.21 18.92 -20.69
C PRO A 42 6.97 20.42 -20.48
N GLY A 43 7.57 21.28 -21.31
CA GLY A 43 7.47 22.74 -21.18
C GLY A 43 6.05 23.33 -21.27
N SER A 44 5.07 22.55 -21.74
CA SER A 44 3.64 22.91 -21.72
C SER A 44 2.98 22.73 -20.36
N ILE A 45 3.60 21.97 -19.44
CA ILE A 45 3.06 21.66 -18.12
C ILE A 45 3.85 22.45 -17.06
N PRO A 46 3.17 23.27 -16.24
CA PRO A 46 3.83 23.98 -15.16
C PRO A 46 4.56 23.03 -14.19
N PRO A 47 5.81 23.32 -13.76
CA PRO A 47 6.60 22.40 -12.94
C PRO A 47 5.93 22.00 -11.62
N TRP A 48 5.13 22.88 -11.01
CA TRP A 48 4.44 22.61 -9.74
C TRP A 48 3.49 21.41 -9.80
N TRP A 49 3.09 20.98 -11.00
CA TRP A 49 2.36 19.74 -11.20
C TRP A 49 3.11 18.50 -10.72
N GLY A 50 4.44 18.53 -10.65
CA GLY A 50 5.22 17.43 -10.06
C GLY A 50 4.87 17.23 -8.58
N ILE A 51 4.77 18.32 -7.82
CA ILE A 51 4.38 18.31 -6.40
C ILE A 51 2.94 17.83 -6.26
N VAL A 52 2.04 18.37 -7.08
CA VAL A 52 0.61 18.03 -7.01
C VAL A 52 0.36 16.57 -7.38
N GLY A 53 0.97 16.08 -8.47
CA GLY A 53 0.90 14.68 -8.87
C GLY A 53 1.44 13.75 -7.79
N GLY A 54 2.66 14.03 -7.28
CA GLY A 54 3.25 13.23 -6.20
C GLY A 54 2.40 13.22 -4.93
N THR A 55 1.84 14.37 -4.54
CA THR A 55 0.95 14.49 -3.36
C THR A 55 -0.34 13.72 -3.55
N ILE A 56 -0.99 13.82 -4.71
CA ILE A 56 -2.24 13.09 -5.00
C ILE A 56 -2.00 11.58 -4.93
N VAL A 57 -0.93 11.08 -5.54
CA VAL A 57 -0.62 9.65 -5.52
C VAL A 57 -0.27 9.19 -4.10
N ALA A 58 0.52 9.98 -3.35
CA ALA A 58 0.85 9.68 -1.96
C ALA A 58 -0.40 9.59 -1.08
N LEU A 59 -1.34 10.54 -1.21
CA LEU A 59 -2.61 10.51 -0.48
C LEU A 59 -3.46 9.30 -0.90
N ALA A 60 -3.50 8.98 -2.19
CA ALA A 60 -4.21 7.80 -2.68
C ALA A 60 -3.64 6.50 -2.07
N MET A 61 -2.32 6.39 -1.88
CA MET A 61 -1.68 5.26 -1.18
C MET A 61 -2.09 5.18 0.29
N VAL A 62 -2.09 6.30 1.00
CA VAL A 62 -2.53 6.35 2.41
C VAL A 62 -3.99 5.95 2.55
N VAL A 63 -4.86 6.46 1.68
CA VAL A 63 -6.29 6.06 1.66
C VAL A 63 -6.42 4.58 1.35
N THR A 64 -5.65 4.08 0.38
CA THR A 64 -5.65 2.65 0.01
C THR A 64 -5.22 1.78 1.18
N ALA A 65 -4.21 2.20 1.97
CA ALA A 65 -3.78 1.51 3.18
C ALA A 65 -4.94 1.29 4.18
N GLY A 66 -5.86 2.25 4.29
CA GLY A 66 -7.09 2.12 5.10
C GLY A 66 -8.17 1.23 4.48
N LEU A 67 -8.13 1.02 3.17
CA LEU A 67 -9.08 0.22 2.40
C LEU A 67 -8.65 -1.24 2.18
N LEU A 68 -7.47 -1.66 2.68
CA LEU A 68 -6.98 -3.05 2.56
C LEU A 68 -7.93 -4.10 3.15
N ARG A 69 -8.84 -3.71 4.04
CA ARG A 69 -9.91 -4.58 4.55
C ARG A 69 -10.87 -5.08 3.45
N TYR A 70 -10.87 -4.45 2.28
CA TYR A 70 -11.70 -4.83 1.14
C TYR A 70 -10.85 -5.36 -0.02
N ARG A 71 -11.39 -6.32 -0.79
CA ARG A 71 -10.74 -6.81 -2.02
C ARG A 71 -10.43 -5.70 -3.01
N ALA A 72 -11.26 -4.66 -3.05
CA ALA A 72 -11.04 -3.47 -3.88
C ALA A 72 -9.74 -2.72 -3.50
N GLY A 73 -9.37 -2.68 -2.22
CA GLY A 73 -8.11 -2.07 -1.78
C GLY A 73 -6.88 -2.81 -2.29
N ILE A 74 -6.97 -4.13 -2.47
CA ILE A 74 -5.88 -4.94 -3.05
C ILE A 74 -5.68 -4.58 -4.53
N VAL A 75 -6.78 -4.47 -5.29
CA VAL A 75 -6.74 -4.09 -6.72
C VAL A 75 -6.23 -2.66 -6.87
N LEU A 76 -6.69 -1.75 -6.01
CA LEU A 76 -6.24 -0.35 -6.03
C LEU A 76 -4.74 -0.23 -5.72
N GLY A 77 -4.21 -1.02 -4.79
CA GLY A 77 -2.76 -1.03 -4.52
C GLY A 77 -1.94 -1.51 -5.72
N TRP A 78 -2.41 -2.53 -6.46
CA TRP A 78 -1.77 -2.93 -7.72
C TRP A 78 -1.81 -1.84 -8.79
N ALA A 79 -2.94 -1.12 -8.91
CA ALA A 79 -3.03 0.01 -9.82
C ALA A 79 -2.03 1.13 -9.42
N LEU A 80 -1.92 1.43 -8.13
CA LEU A 80 -0.96 2.41 -7.61
C LEU A 80 0.49 1.99 -7.86
N GLN A 81 0.82 0.70 -7.72
CA GLN A 81 2.14 0.16 -8.06
C GLN A 81 2.52 0.44 -9.52
N VAL A 82 1.58 0.21 -10.45
CA VAL A 82 1.79 0.53 -11.86
C VAL A 82 2.03 2.04 -12.04
N VAL A 83 1.25 2.89 -11.36
CA VAL A 83 1.44 4.36 -11.40
C VAL A 83 2.84 4.77 -10.92
N VAL A 84 3.36 4.17 -9.84
CA VAL A 84 4.72 4.45 -9.35
C VAL A 84 5.79 4.05 -10.36
N VAL A 85 5.68 2.85 -10.91
CA VAL A 85 6.64 2.34 -11.91
C VAL A 85 6.61 3.22 -13.16
N LEU A 86 5.42 3.68 -13.60
CA LEU A 86 5.30 4.65 -14.70
C LEU A 86 5.90 6.01 -14.34
N GLY A 87 5.81 6.45 -13.08
CA GLY A 87 6.55 7.62 -12.58
C GLY A 87 8.07 7.49 -12.77
N GLY A 88 8.56 6.25 -12.86
CA GLY A 88 9.92 5.89 -13.25
C GLY A 88 10.42 6.49 -14.57
N PHE A 89 9.53 6.77 -15.52
CA PHE A 89 9.92 7.42 -16.77
C PHE A 89 10.39 8.87 -16.56
N LEU A 90 9.89 9.54 -15.52
CA LEU A 90 10.30 10.88 -15.13
C LEU A 90 11.51 10.83 -14.19
N VAL A 91 11.49 9.89 -13.24
CA VAL A 91 12.54 9.71 -12.24
C VAL A 91 12.89 8.22 -12.18
N PRO A 92 13.95 7.76 -12.86
CA PRO A 92 14.29 6.34 -12.98
C PRO A 92 14.40 5.60 -11.64
N ALA A 93 14.78 6.29 -10.56
CA ALA A 93 14.82 5.73 -9.21
C ALA A 93 13.45 5.19 -8.73
N LEU A 94 12.33 5.74 -9.21
CA LEU A 94 10.99 5.26 -8.87
C LEU A 94 10.67 3.88 -9.46
N VAL A 95 11.34 3.46 -10.55
CA VAL A 95 11.22 2.09 -11.06
C VAL A 95 11.75 1.10 -10.03
N LEU A 96 12.93 1.37 -9.48
CA LEU A 96 13.53 0.50 -8.46
C LEU A 96 12.64 0.42 -7.22
N VAL A 97 12.11 1.57 -6.78
CA VAL A 97 11.17 1.64 -5.66
C VAL A 97 9.92 0.80 -5.95
N GLY A 98 9.24 1.05 -7.06
CA GLY A 98 8.03 0.32 -7.43
C GLY A 98 8.27 -1.18 -7.62
N LEU A 99 9.46 -1.59 -8.07
CA LEU A 99 9.81 -3.02 -8.12
C LEU A 99 9.97 -3.64 -6.74
N VAL A 100 10.71 -2.99 -5.84
CA VAL A 100 10.95 -3.50 -4.49
C VAL A 100 9.66 -3.51 -3.67
N PHE A 101 8.95 -2.38 -3.65
CA PHE A 101 7.68 -2.24 -2.93
C PHE A 101 6.58 -3.08 -3.57
N GLY A 102 6.51 -3.13 -4.89
CA GLY A 102 5.59 -4.00 -5.63
C GLY A 102 5.82 -5.48 -5.38
N ALA A 103 7.08 -5.93 -5.27
CA ALA A 103 7.39 -7.31 -4.90
C ALA A 103 6.97 -7.62 -3.46
N MET A 104 7.22 -6.70 -2.52
CA MET A 104 6.75 -6.83 -1.13
C MET A 104 5.22 -6.85 -1.05
N TRP A 105 4.55 -6.00 -1.83
CA TRP A 105 3.09 -5.95 -1.95
C TRP A 105 2.52 -7.25 -2.51
N ALA A 106 3.10 -7.77 -3.60
CA ALA A 106 2.72 -9.04 -4.20
C ALA A 106 2.87 -10.19 -3.19
N TYR A 107 3.99 -10.21 -2.45
CA TYR A 107 4.22 -11.18 -1.40
C TYR A 107 3.15 -11.09 -0.30
N ALA A 108 2.87 -9.89 0.20
CA ALA A 108 1.86 -9.65 1.24
C ALA A 108 0.46 -10.11 0.79
N THR A 109 0.07 -9.80 -0.45
CA THR A 109 -1.27 -10.12 -0.97
C THR A 109 -1.44 -11.60 -1.31
N ILE A 110 -0.45 -12.23 -1.93
CA ILE A 110 -0.52 -13.64 -2.35
C ILE A 110 -0.31 -14.60 -1.16
N LYS A 111 0.74 -14.37 -0.37
CA LYS A 111 1.13 -15.28 0.74
C LYS A 111 0.37 -14.97 2.02
N GLY A 112 0.03 -13.70 2.25
CA GLY A 112 -0.76 -13.30 3.41
C GLY A 112 -2.15 -13.92 3.43
N ALA A 113 -2.84 -14.01 2.28
CA ALA A 113 -4.15 -14.69 2.20
C ALA A 113 -4.07 -16.19 2.50
N ALA A 114 -2.94 -16.84 2.24
CA ALA A 114 -2.73 -18.25 2.62
C ALA A 114 -2.42 -18.39 4.11
N LEU A 115 -1.65 -17.45 4.68
CA LEU A 115 -1.29 -17.46 6.10
C LEU A 115 -2.47 -17.09 7.00
N ASP A 116 -3.28 -16.10 6.62
CA ASP A 116 -4.50 -15.72 7.35
C ASP A 116 -5.51 -16.87 7.38
N ARG A 117 -5.65 -17.64 6.30
CA ARG A 117 -6.49 -18.86 6.28
C ARG A 117 -6.02 -19.94 7.26
N ARG A 118 -4.71 -20.15 7.34
CA ARG A 118 -4.09 -21.11 8.29
C ARG A 118 -4.16 -20.63 9.74
N ASN A 119 -4.07 -19.32 9.96
CA ASN A 119 -4.19 -18.73 11.29
C ASN A 119 -5.66 -18.76 11.78
N ALA A 120 -6.62 -18.52 10.88
CA ALA A 120 -8.04 -18.63 11.17
C ALA A 120 -8.47 -20.07 11.52
N SER A 121 -7.95 -21.09 10.82
CA SER A 121 -8.23 -22.49 11.16
C SER A 121 -7.63 -22.86 12.53
N ARG A 122 -6.38 -22.48 12.81
CA ARG A 122 -5.74 -22.72 14.11
C ARG A 122 -6.45 -22.02 15.28
N ALA A 123 -7.00 -20.81 15.06
CA ALA A 123 -7.77 -20.10 16.07
C ALA A 123 -9.14 -20.74 16.35
N ALA A 124 -9.77 -21.35 15.32
CA ALA A 124 -10.99 -22.14 15.50
C ALA A 124 -10.71 -23.46 16.25
N ASP A 125 -9.58 -24.11 15.94
CA ASP A 125 -9.14 -25.34 16.60
C ASP A 125 -8.70 -25.11 18.06
N ALA A 126 -8.30 -23.89 18.43
CA ALA A 126 -7.92 -23.52 19.79
C ALA A 126 -9.11 -23.20 20.71
N HIS A 127 -10.36 -23.15 20.20
CA HIS A 127 -11.58 -22.98 21.00
C HIS A 127 -12.61 -24.11 20.81
N PRO A 128 -12.23 -25.34 21.16
CA PRO A 128 -13.15 -26.25 21.85
C PRO A 128 -12.48 -26.89 23.08
N THR A 129 -13.31 -27.25 24.08
CA THR A 129 -12.99 -27.98 25.33
C THR A 129 -12.22 -27.22 26.43
N ASN A 130 -12.88 -26.22 27.05
CA ASN A 130 -12.89 -26.16 28.51
C ASN A 130 -14.26 -26.71 28.93
N GLY A 131 -14.29 -28.00 29.28
CA GLY A 131 -15.46 -28.67 29.84
C GLY A 131 -15.78 -28.17 31.24
N ASP A 132 -17.09 -28.10 31.50
CA ASP A 132 -17.80 -28.72 32.62
C ASP A 132 -17.04 -28.95 33.94
#